data_AF-A0A958SXD9-F1
#
_entry.id   AF-A0A958SXD9-F1
#
_cell.length_a   1.000
_cell.length_b   1.000
_cell.length_c   1.000
_cell.angle_alpha   90.00
_cell.angle_beta   90.00
_cell.angle_gamma   90.00
#
_symmetry.space_group_name_H-M   'P 1'
#
loop_
_entity.id
_entity.type
_entity.pdbx_description
1 polymer ?
#
loop_
_entity_poly.entity_id
_entity_poly.type
_entity_poly.pdbx_seq_one_letter_code
_entity_poly.pdbx_strand_id
1 'polypeptide(L)'
;MNFSLNKLKIFNDPIYGFITIPNSLIFDLIQHKYFQRLRRITQMGLSYLVYPGAHHTRFHHALGCMHLMQKAVNVLRFKGVEISKEEE
;
A
#
# COMPACT_ATOMS: atom_id res chain seq x y z
N MET A 1 16.66 20.47 7.91
CA MET A 1 16.44 19.58 6.74
C MET A 1 15.23 20.10 6.01
N ASN A 2 15.37 20.47 4.73
CA ASN A 2 14.27 20.97 3.91
C ASN A 2 13.25 19.85 3.69
N PHE A 3 12.10 19.91 4.39
CA PHE A 3 10.94 19.10 4.05
C PHE A 3 10.34 19.68 2.77
N SER A 4 10.84 19.20 1.62
CA SER A 4 10.08 19.30 0.37
C SER A 4 8.68 18.76 0.66
N LEU A 5 7.64 19.53 0.37
CA LEU A 5 6.26 19.07 0.38
C LEU A 5 6.18 17.89 -0.60
N ASN A 6 6.35 16.68 -0.09
CA ASN A 6 6.16 15.45 -0.85
C ASN A 6 4.73 15.49 -1.37
N LYS A 7 4.54 15.84 -2.64
CA LYS A 7 3.25 15.66 -3.33
C LYS A 7 2.84 14.22 -3.07
N LEU A 8 1.74 14.03 -2.34
CA LEU A 8 1.23 12.70 -2.00
C LEU A 8 1.11 11.91 -3.30
N LYS A 9 1.88 10.83 -3.40
CA LYS A 9 1.99 10.07 -4.63
C LYS A 9 0.72 9.25 -4.82
N ILE A 10 0.20 9.25 -6.04
CA ILE A 10 -0.92 8.41 -6.44
C ILE A 10 -0.36 7.26 -7.27
N PHE A 11 -0.76 6.04 -6.95
CA PHE A 11 -0.45 4.85 -7.73
C PHE A 11 -1.68 4.45 -8.54
N ASN A 12 -1.48 4.15 -9.83
CA ASN A 12 -2.50 3.51 -10.66
C ASN A 12 -2.38 1.99 -10.46
N ASP A 13 -3.36 1.41 -9.79
CA ASP A 13 -3.46 -0.01 -9.47
C ASP A 13 -4.57 -0.67 -10.31
N PRO A 14 -4.32 -1.83 -10.94
CA PRO A 14 -5.30 -2.48 -11.83
C PRO A 14 -6.50 -3.08 -11.09
N ILE A 15 -6.43 -3.28 -9.77
CA ILE A 15 -7.51 -3.87 -8.97
C ILE A 15 -8.35 -2.77 -8.33
N TYR A 16 -7.71 -1.76 -7.75
CA TYR A 16 -8.38 -0.75 -6.94
C TYR A 16 -8.45 0.64 -7.59
N GLY A 17 -7.92 0.81 -8.81
CA GLY A 17 -7.80 2.10 -9.47
C GLY A 17 -6.73 2.96 -8.80
N PHE A 18 -7.05 4.23 -8.51
CA PHE A 18 -6.09 5.11 -7.87
C PHE A 18 -5.95 4.82 -6.36
N ILE A 19 -4.73 4.50 -5.94
CA ILE A 19 -4.34 4.38 -4.53
C ILE A 19 -3.57 5.63 -4.12
N THR A 20 -4.12 6.38 -3.16
CA THR A 20 -3.49 7.55 -2.57
C THR A 20 -2.67 7.14 -1.35
N ILE A 21 -1.44 7.64 -1.23
CA ILE A 21 -0.64 7.45 -0.02
C ILE A 21 -1.11 8.42 1.08
N PRO A 22 -1.44 7.94 2.28
CA PRO A 22 -2.19 8.75 3.27
C PRO A 22 -1.36 9.88 3.90
N ASN A 23 -0.05 9.66 4.10
CA ASN A 23 0.84 10.65 4.73
C ASN A 23 2.31 10.44 4.34
N SER A 24 3.16 11.39 4.74
CA SER A 24 4.60 11.36 4.46
C SER A 24 5.33 10.18 5.10
N LEU A 25 4.94 9.76 6.32
CA LEU A 25 5.56 8.63 6.99
C LEU A 25 5.38 7.33 6.18
N ILE A 26 4.16 7.04 5.74
CA ILE A 26 3.89 5.87 4.89
C ILE A 26 4.62 5.98 3.55
N PHE A 27 4.71 7.19 2.99
CA PHE A 27 5.48 7.41 1.76
C PHE A 27 6.96 7.08 1.93
N ASP A 28 7.58 7.56 3.01
CA ASP A 28 8.99 7.31 3.32
C ASP A 28 9.24 5.82 3.58
N LEU A 29 8.32 5.13 4.27
CA LEU A 29 8.35 3.67 4.44
C LEU A 29 8.29 2.94 3.10
N ILE A 30 7.40 3.36 2.19
CA ILE A 30 7.31 2.77 0.85
C ILE A 30 8.62 2.99 0.08
N GLN A 31 9.23 4.18 0.18
CA GLN A 31 10.51 4.47 -0.47
C GLN A 31 11.70 3.71 0.13
N HIS A 32 11.59 3.29 1.39
CA HIS A 32 12.67 2.62 2.08
C HIS A 32 13.13 1.33 1.36
N LYS A 33 14.45 1.09 1.34
CA LYS A 33 15.07 -0.03 0.61
C LYS A 33 14.47 -1.40 0.95
N TYR A 34 14.07 -1.61 2.21
CA TYR A 34 13.47 -2.86 2.66
C TYR A 34 12.06 -3.06 2.11
N PHE A 35 11.27 -2.01 1.94
CA PHE A 35 9.97 -2.09 1.30
C PHE A 35 10.11 -2.20 -0.23
N GLN A 36 11.03 -1.43 -0.84
CA GLN A 36 11.32 -1.52 -2.28
C GLN A 36 11.82 -2.92 -2.70
N ARG A 37 12.47 -3.68 -1.80
CA ARG A 37 12.84 -5.09 -2.06
C ARG A 37 11.64 -5.95 -2.46
N LEU A 38 10.44 -5.66 -1.96
CA LEU A 38 9.22 -6.41 -2.28
C LEU A 38 8.89 -6.40 -3.79
N ARG A 39 9.45 -5.47 -4.58
CA ARG A 39 9.31 -5.45 -6.03
C ARG A 39 9.95 -6.66 -6.72
N ARG A 40 10.88 -7.35 -6.05
CA ARG A 40 11.62 -8.50 -6.60
C ARG A 40 11.12 -9.84 -6.04
N ILE A 41 10.05 -9.82 -5.26
CA ILE A 41 9.48 -11.03 -4.65
C ILE A 41 8.10 -11.23 -5.25
N THR A 42 7.91 -12.30 -6.01
CA THR A 42 6.60 -12.65 -6.57
C THR A 42 5.63 -12.98 -5.44
N GLN A 43 4.35 -12.65 -5.62
CA GLN A 43 3.34 -12.99 -4.64
C GLN A 43 3.16 -14.51 -4.52
N MET A 44 3.10 -15.20 -5.66
CA MET A 44 2.73 -16.61 -5.77
C MET A 44 3.91 -17.55 -6.09
N GLY A 45 5.14 -17.18 -5.71
CA GLY A 45 6.33 -18.01 -5.96
C GLY A 45 6.54 -18.29 -7.45
N LEU A 46 6.67 -19.58 -7.81
CA LEU A 46 6.88 -20.04 -9.18
C LEU A 46 5.59 -20.23 -9.99
N SER A 47 4.42 -19.84 -9.45
CA SER A 47 3.13 -20.05 -10.13
C SER A 47 3.06 -19.37 -11.51
N TYR A 48 3.90 -18.36 -11.78
CA TYR A 48 4.00 -17.73 -13.10
C TYR A 48 4.46 -18.69 -14.21
N LEU A 49 5.08 -19.82 -13.87
CA LEU A 49 5.46 -20.87 -14.82
C LEU A 49 4.26 -21.67 -15.34
N VAL A 50 3.16 -21.69 -14.60
CA VAL A 50 1.90 -22.37 -14.98
C VAL A 50 0.84 -21.36 -15.40
N TYR A 51 0.80 -20.22 -14.71
CA TYR A 51 -0.16 -19.13 -14.93
C TYR A 51 0.60 -17.87 -15.35
N PRO A 52 0.77 -17.60 -16.66
CA PRO A 52 1.64 -16.52 -17.15
C PRO A 52 1.15 -15.10 -16.77
N GLY A 53 -0.04 -14.95 -16.19
CA GLY A 53 -0.49 -13.68 -15.60
C GLY A 53 0.00 -13.45 -14.15
N ALA A 54 0.52 -14.46 -13.47
CA ALA A 54 0.83 -14.43 -12.04
C ALA A 54 2.19 -13.77 -11.71
N HIS A 55 2.53 -12.67 -12.39
CA HIS A 55 3.78 -11.91 -12.22
C HIS A 55 3.72 -10.83 -11.14
N HIS A 56 2.54 -10.61 -10.54
CA HIS A 56 2.37 -9.61 -9.48
C HIS A 56 3.31 -9.89 -8.30
N THR A 57 3.83 -8.82 -7.72
CA THR A 57 4.84 -8.85 -6.67
C THR A 57 4.24 -8.49 -5.32
N ARG A 58 4.91 -8.87 -4.24
CA ARG A 58 4.53 -8.54 -2.86
C ARG A 58 4.42 -7.02 -2.64
N PHE A 59 5.12 -6.22 -3.44
CA PHE A 59 5.04 -4.76 -3.39
C PHE A 59 3.63 -4.24 -3.74
N HIS A 60 3.07 -4.67 -4.88
CA HIS A 60 1.73 -4.24 -5.30
C HIS A 60 0.66 -4.71 -4.31
N HIS A 61 0.79 -5.95 -3.85
CA HIS A 61 -0.11 -6.50 -2.85
C HIS A 61 -0.09 -5.70 -1.54
N ALA A 62 1.10 -5.34 -1.03
CA ALA A 62 1.23 -4.54 0.19
C ALA A 62 0.59 -3.14 0.06
N LEU A 63 0.72 -2.48 -1.11
CA LEU A 63 0.02 -1.22 -1.38
C LEU A 63 -1.51 -1.40 -1.37
N GLY A 64 -2.00 -2.49 -1.96
CA GLY A 64 -3.41 -2.86 -1.92
C GLY A 64 -3.93 -3.10 -0.50
N CYS A 65 -3.16 -3.80 0.34
CA CYS A 65 -3.51 -4.02 1.75
C CYS A 65 -3.61 -2.71 2.53
N MET A 66 -2.65 -1.80 2.35
CA MET A 66 -2.69 -0.46 2.95
C MET A 66 -3.97 0.30 2.54
N HIS A 67 -4.29 0.30 1.25
CA HIS A 67 -5.49 0.94 0.73
C HIS A 67 -6.78 0.38 1.34
N LEU A 68 -6.89 -0.95 1.41
CA LEU A 68 -8.06 -1.61 2.00
C LEU A 68 -8.17 -1.33 3.50
N MET A 69 -7.06 -1.33 4.24
CA MET A 69 -7.08 -1.02 5.66
C MET A 69 -7.57 0.42 5.89
N GLN A 70 -7.09 1.38 5.11
CA GLN A 70 -7.57 2.77 5.19
C GLN A 70 -9.08 2.87 4.93
N LYS A 71 -9.59 2.13 3.93
CA LYS A 71 -11.03 2.07 3.67
C LYS A 71 -11.80 1.46 4.84
N ALA A 72 -11.31 0.37 5.42
CA ALA A 72 -11.95 -0.29 6.55
C ALA A 72 -12.02 0.63 7.77
N VAL A 73 -10.90 1.28 8.14
CA VAL A 73 -10.84 2.27 9.23
C VAL A 73 -11.81 3.42 8.98
N ASN A 74 -11.87 3.94 7.75
CA ASN A 74 -12.79 5.03 7.42
C ASN A 74 -14.27 4.60 7.56
N VAL A 75 -14.61 3.36 7.22
CA VAL A 75 -15.96 2.83 7.43
C VAL A 75 -16.29 2.70 8.91
N LEU A 76 -15.36 2.24 9.73
CA LEU A 76 -15.55 2.16 11.19
C LEU A 76 -15.79 3.54 11.79
N ARG A 77 -14.98 4.54 11.42
CA ARG A 77 -15.15 5.93 11.84
C ARG A 77 -16.50 6.50 11.41
N PHE A 78 -16.91 6.24 10.16
CA PHE A 78 -18.22 6.67 9.66
C PHE A 78 -19.38 6.09 10.46
N LYS A 79 -19.23 4.88 11.00
CA LYS A 79 -20.22 4.21 11.86
C LYS A 79 -20.17 4.66 13.33
N GLY A 80 -19.29 5.60 13.69
CA GLY A 80 -19.12 6.07 15.06
C GLY A 80 -18.38 5.10 15.98
N VAL A 81 -17.63 4.15 15.41
CA VAL A 81 -16.72 3.30 16.22
C VAL A 81 -15.53 4.16 16.64
N GLU A 82 -15.32 4.29 17.95
CA GLU A 82 -14.13 4.96 18.49
C GLU A 82 -12.87 4.15 18.16
N ILE A 83 -11.82 4.86 17.73
CA ILE A 83 -10.49 4.31 17.46
C ILE A 83 -9.52 5.19 18.23
N SER A 84 -8.75 4.60 19.13
CA SER A 84 -7.81 5.35 19.97
C SER A 84 -6.60 5.83 19.17
N LYS A 85 -5.81 6.74 19.76
CA LYS A 85 -4.54 7.20 19.14
C LYS A 85 -3.48 6.11 19.11
N GLU A 86 -3.59 5.12 19.98
CA GLU A 86 -2.67 3.96 20.02
C GLU A 86 -3.03 2.92 18.94
N GLU A 87 -4.28 2.90 18.50
CA GLU A 87 -4.76 2.06 17.39
C GLU A 87 -4.50 2.67 16.00
N GLU A 88 -4.17 3.97 15.94
CA GLU A 88 -3.86 4.74 14.73
C GLU A 88 -2.35 4.87 14.46
#